data_AF-A0A170WW94-F1
#
_entry.id   AF-A0A170WW94-F1
#
_cell.length_a   1.000
_cell.length_b   1.000
_cell.length_c   1.000
_cell.angle_alpha   90.00
_cell.angle_beta   90.00
_cell.angle_gamma   90.00
#
_symmetry.space_group_name_H-M   'P 1'
#
loop_
_entity.id
_entity.type
_entity.pdbx_description
1 polymer ?
#
loop_
_entity_poly.entity_id
_entity_poly.type
_entity_poly.pdbx_seq_one_letter_code
_entity_poly.pdbx_strand_id
1 'polypeptide(L)'
;SNSAFVRMPGVAAMYRHFNCVAALNSKLLDTLVMAEEHLDVALAKICYEFDEEIYKKLQSAYFLLGKTQTAMDQLHMHFTSAVHNTAFNVVLSFVENSSQSGAKTQYAQLCKEVEETNLIPCLLSLCKTLWCIVLSYHQVVCWHQKNPQNSEDTDFESNYNEQYVRQKLNN
;
A
#
# COMPACT_ATOMS: atom_id res chain seq x y z
N SER A 1 -1.79 57.36 -31.48
CA SER A 1 -2.73 56.58 -32.32
C SER A 1 -2.31 55.12 -32.26
N ASN A 2 -2.66 54.39 -31.20
CA ASN A 2 -3.84 53.53 -31.04
C ASN A 2 -4.51 53.03 -32.34
N SER A 3 -4.86 51.74 -32.30
CA SER A 3 -5.57 50.88 -33.28
C SER A 3 -4.71 50.39 -34.46
N ALA A 4 -4.54 49.09 -34.73
CA ALA A 4 -5.44 47.96 -34.50
C ALA A 4 -4.67 46.66 -34.20
N PHE A 5 -4.60 46.30 -32.92
CA PHE A 5 -4.45 44.90 -32.53
C PHE A 5 -5.78 44.24 -32.85
N VAL A 6 -5.87 43.62 -34.03
CA VAL A 6 -7.04 42.87 -34.49
C VAL A 6 -7.26 41.74 -33.49
N ARG A 7 -8.17 42.00 -32.56
CA ARG A 7 -8.67 41.10 -31.54
C ARG A 7 -9.33 39.94 -32.27
N MET A 8 -8.61 38.83 -32.44
CA MET A 8 -9.15 37.59 -32.97
C MET A 8 -9.76 36.80 -31.79
N PRO A 9 -11.08 36.85 -31.55
CA PRO A 9 -11.71 36.22 -30.38
C PRO A 9 -11.48 34.70 -30.31
N GLY A 10 -11.15 34.05 -31.44
CA GLY A 10 -10.85 32.63 -31.53
C GLY A 10 -9.59 32.20 -30.79
N VAL A 11 -8.49 32.96 -30.85
CA VAL A 11 -7.20 32.55 -30.24
C VAL A 11 -7.26 32.65 -28.71
N ALA A 12 -7.88 33.71 -28.18
CA ALA A 12 -8.07 33.85 -26.74
C ALA A 12 -9.07 32.83 -26.17
N ALA A 13 -10.10 32.45 -26.93
CA ALA A 13 -11.03 31.39 -26.55
C ALA A 13 -10.35 30.01 -26.57
N MET A 14 -9.56 29.72 -27.61
CA MET A 14 -8.82 28.47 -27.74
C MET A 14 -7.74 28.35 -26.65
N TYR A 15 -7.00 29.43 -26.35
CA TYR A 15 -6.02 29.47 -25.26
C TYR A 15 -6.66 29.27 -23.88
N ARG A 16 -7.84 29.90 -23.63
CA ARG A 16 -8.62 29.65 -22.40
C ARG A 16 -9.11 28.20 -22.33
N HIS A 17 -9.50 27.61 -23.45
CA HIS A 17 -9.88 26.20 -23.51
C HIS A 17 -8.68 25.29 -23.18
N PHE A 18 -7.50 25.55 -23.76
CA PHE A 18 -6.27 24.83 -23.42
C PHE A 18 -5.89 24.98 -21.94
N ASN A 19 -5.99 26.19 -21.37
CA ASN A 19 -5.75 26.40 -19.94
C ASN A 19 -6.79 25.70 -19.05
N CYS A 20 -8.07 25.72 -19.45
CA CYS A 20 -9.13 25.03 -18.72
C CYS A 20 -8.92 23.51 -18.75
N VAL A 21 -8.59 22.96 -19.93
CA VAL A 21 -8.28 21.54 -20.12
C VAL A 21 -7.04 21.14 -19.31
N ALA A 22 -5.99 21.97 -19.34
CA ALA A 22 -4.78 21.72 -18.54
C ALA A 22 -5.07 21.77 -17.03
N ALA A 23 -5.85 22.76 -16.57
CA ALA A 23 -6.24 22.87 -15.17
C ALA A 23 -7.14 21.71 -14.72
N LEU A 24 -8.07 21.27 -15.58
CA LEU A 24 -8.91 20.10 -15.30
C LEU A 24 -8.06 18.83 -15.24
N ASN A 25 -7.15 18.64 -16.20
CA ASN A 25 -6.24 17.50 -16.22
C ASN A 25 -5.38 17.45 -14.95
N SER A 26 -4.84 18.60 -14.50
CA SER A 26 -4.10 18.68 -13.24
C SER A 26 -4.95 18.22 -12.06
N LYS A 27 -6.18 18.74 -11.92
CA LYS A 27 -7.07 18.35 -10.81
C LYS A 27 -7.47 16.88 -10.84
N LEU A 28 -7.66 16.31 -12.04
CA LEU A 28 -7.95 14.89 -12.20
C LEU A 28 -6.76 14.04 -11.77
N LEU A 29 -5.54 14.42 -12.16
CA LEU A 29 -4.32 13.76 -11.72
C LEU A 29 -4.14 13.87 -10.20
N ASP A 30 -4.38 15.05 -9.61
CA ASP A 30 -4.31 15.24 -8.16
C ASP A 30 -5.32 14.34 -7.44
N THR A 31 -6.55 14.25 -7.97
CA THR A 31 -7.60 13.38 -7.42
C THR A 31 -7.24 11.90 -7.53
N LEU A 32 -6.62 11.50 -8.64
CA LEU A 32 -6.13 10.14 -8.85
C LEU A 32 -5.03 9.79 -7.83
N VAL A 33 -4.06 10.68 -7.63
CA VAL A 33 -3.00 10.50 -6.62
C VAL A 33 -3.60 10.35 -5.23
N MET A 34 -4.53 11.22 -4.84
CA MET A 34 -5.21 11.11 -3.55
C MET A 34 -5.96 9.79 -3.40
N ALA A 35 -6.61 9.31 -4.46
CA ALA A 35 -7.31 8.02 -4.43
C ALA A 35 -6.33 6.86 -4.23
N GLU A 36 -5.20 6.86 -4.93
CA GLU A 36 -4.15 5.85 -4.81
C GLU A 36 -3.53 5.83 -3.41
N GLU A 37 -3.28 7.00 -2.80
CA GLU A 37 -2.81 7.10 -1.41
C GLU A 37 -3.81 6.47 -0.43
N HIS A 38 -5.11 6.71 -0.61
CA HIS A 38 -6.14 6.10 0.24
C HIS A 38 -6.22 4.59 0.05
N LEU A 39 -6.07 4.11 -1.18
CA LEU A 39 -6.01 2.67 -1.47
C LEU A 39 -4.78 2.03 -0.81
N ASP A 40 -3.62 2.67 -0.87
CA ASP A 40 -2.38 2.19 -0.26
C ASP A 40 -2.49 2.13 1.28
N VAL A 41 -3.04 3.17 1.91
CA VAL A 41 -3.29 3.19 3.36
C VAL A 41 -4.25 2.08 3.78
N ALA A 42 -5.31 1.82 3.01
CA ALA A 42 -6.23 0.74 3.29
C ALA A 42 -5.57 -0.64 3.08
N LEU A 43 -4.73 -0.79 2.05
CA LEU A 43 -3.96 -1.99 1.78
C LEU A 43 -2.96 -2.32 2.91
N ALA A 44 -2.31 -1.31 3.48
CA ALA A 44 -1.43 -1.47 4.62
C ALA A 44 -2.17 -2.02 5.86
N LYS A 45 -3.43 -1.61 6.08
CA LYS A 45 -4.24 -2.10 7.21
C LYS A 45 -4.58 -3.57 7.10
N ILE A 46 -4.77 -4.08 5.88
CA ILE A 46 -5.01 -5.50 5.63
C ILE A 46 -3.91 -6.34 6.26
N CYS A 47 -2.65 -5.89 6.28
CA CYS A 47 -1.53 -6.65 6.83
C CYS A 47 -1.67 -7.01 8.32
N TYR A 48 -2.51 -6.31 9.07
CA TYR A 48 -2.73 -6.55 10.50
C TYR A 48 -4.06 -7.23 10.80
N GLU A 49 -5.07 -6.98 9.97
CA GLU A 49 -6.41 -7.54 10.10
C GLU A 49 -7.04 -7.68 8.72
N PHE A 50 -7.27 -8.92 8.29
CA PHE A 50 -7.90 -9.19 7.01
C PHE A 50 -9.42 -9.07 7.12
N ASP A 51 -10.00 -8.21 6.28
CA ASP A 51 -11.43 -8.11 6.04
C ASP A 51 -11.69 -8.39 4.55
N GLU A 52 -12.47 -9.43 4.27
CA GLU A 52 -12.76 -9.90 2.91
C GLU A 52 -13.50 -8.86 2.07
N GLU A 53 -14.46 -8.14 2.65
CA GLU A 53 -15.26 -7.14 1.94
C GLU A 53 -14.44 -5.90 1.59
N ILE A 54 -13.57 -5.47 2.51
CA ILE A 54 -12.62 -4.37 2.27
C ILE A 54 -11.61 -4.79 1.22
N TYR A 55 -11.02 -5.98 1.35
CA TYR A 55 -10.01 -6.47 0.43
C TYR A 55 -10.56 -6.65 -0.99
N LYS A 56 -11.78 -7.19 -1.13
CA LYS A 56 -12.48 -7.29 -2.41
C LYS A 56 -12.66 -5.93 -3.08
N LYS A 57 -13.10 -4.91 -2.32
CA LYS A 57 -13.25 -3.53 -2.85
C LYS A 57 -11.92 -2.94 -3.28
N LEU A 58 -10.85 -3.19 -2.51
CA LEU A 58 -9.49 -2.77 -2.87
C LEU A 58 -9.03 -3.40 -4.18
N GLN A 59 -9.17 -4.72 -4.33
CA GLN A 59 -8.79 -5.43 -5.56
C GLN A 59 -9.57 -4.90 -6.77
N SER A 60 -10.88 -4.69 -6.63
CA SER A 60 -11.69 -4.08 -7.70
C SER A 60 -11.24 -2.67 -8.06
N ALA A 61 -10.91 -1.83 -7.07
CA ALA A 61 -10.42 -0.48 -7.32
C ALA A 61 -9.07 -0.48 -8.07
N TYR A 62 -8.11 -1.31 -7.63
CA TYR A 62 -6.83 -1.45 -8.32
C TYR A 62 -6.98 -2.04 -9.72
N PHE A 63 -7.91 -2.97 -9.93
CA PHE A 63 -8.24 -3.51 -11.24
C PHE A 63 -8.80 -2.42 -12.17
N LEU A 64 -9.75 -1.61 -11.69
CA LEU A 64 -10.30 -0.48 -12.47
C LEU A 64 -9.25 0.58 -12.84
N LEU A 65 -8.21 0.71 -12.03
CA LEU A 65 -7.07 1.61 -12.29
C LEU A 65 -6.00 0.98 -13.20
N GLY A 66 -6.12 -0.30 -13.57
CA GLY A 66 -5.06 -1.02 -14.30
C GLY A 66 -3.78 -1.20 -13.48
N LYS A 67 -3.91 -1.23 -12.15
CA LYS A 67 -2.80 -1.22 -11.18
C LYS A 67 -2.72 -2.48 -10.31
N THR A 68 -3.26 -3.60 -10.78
CA THR A 68 -3.25 -4.87 -10.05
C THR A 68 -1.84 -5.29 -9.62
N GLN A 69 -0.83 -5.15 -10.49
CA GLN A 69 0.56 -5.52 -10.14
C GLN A 69 1.15 -4.58 -9.08
N THR A 70 0.93 -3.27 -9.23
CA THR A 70 1.34 -2.27 -8.24
C THR A 70 0.72 -2.57 -6.87
N ALA A 71 -0.56 -2.94 -6.84
CA ALA A 71 -1.23 -3.35 -5.61
C ALA A 71 -0.54 -4.55 -4.95
N MET A 72 -0.16 -5.57 -5.73
CA MET A 72 0.54 -6.74 -5.19
C MET A 72 1.95 -6.40 -4.69
N ASP A 73 2.66 -5.51 -5.37
CA ASP A 73 3.98 -5.04 -4.92
C ASP A 73 3.90 -4.23 -3.62
N GLN A 74 2.93 -3.32 -3.54
CA GLN A 74 2.65 -2.57 -2.32
C GLN A 74 2.25 -3.49 -1.18
N LEU A 75 1.35 -4.45 -1.43
CA LEU A 75 0.91 -5.40 -0.41
C LEU A 75 2.07 -6.22 0.14
N HIS A 76 2.94 -6.74 -0.74
CA HIS A 76 4.13 -7.48 -0.32
C HIS A 76 5.11 -6.59 0.48
N MET A 77 5.31 -5.35 0.05
CA MET A 77 6.12 -4.36 0.78
C MET A 77 5.52 -4.04 2.17
N HIS A 78 4.21 -3.88 2.26
CA HIS A 78 3.50 -3.61 3.51
C HIS A 78 3.60 -4.79 4.47
N PHE A 79 3.45 -6.03 4.01
CA PHE A 79 3.65 -7.21 4.86
C PHE A 79 5.09 -7.30 5.39
N THR A 80 6.08 -7.09 4.51
CA THR A 80 7.50 -7.06 4.91
C THR A 80 7.75 -5.99 5.97
N SER A 81 7.22 -4.78 5.75
CA SER A 81 7.36 -3.65 6.67
C SER A 81 6.61 -3.89 7.98
N ALA A 82 5.42 -4.50 7.94
CA ALA A 82 4.63 -4.84 9.12
C ALA A 82 5.40 -5.81 10.03
N VAL A 83 5.99 -6.87 9.48
CA VAL A 83 6.83 -7.80 10.26
C VAL A 83 7.99 -7.08 10.93
N HIS A 84 8.75 -6.28 10.17
CA HIS A 84 9.89 -5.54 10.71
C HIS A 84 9.49 -4.53 11.78
N ASN A 85 8.49 -3.69 11.51
CA ASN A 85 8.05 -2.63 12.41
C ASN A 85 7.42 -3.21 13.67
N THR A 86 6.58 -4.24 13.56
CA THR A 86 5.96 -4.89 14.72
C THR A 86 7.01 -5.56 15.60
N ALA A 87 7.93 -6.33 15.03
CA ALA A 87 9.00 -6.95 15.80
C ALA A 87 9.82 -5.89 16.54
N PHE A 88 10.22 -4.83 15.84
CA PHE A 88 10.98 -3.72 16.42
C PHE A 88 10.23 -3.03 17.56
N ASN A 89 8.98 -2.64 17.35
CA ASN A 89 8.18 -1.94 18.35
C ASN A 89 7.89 -2.80 19.58
N VAL A 90 7.66 -4.10 19.40
CA VAL A 90 7.49 -5.01 20.54
C VAL A 90 8.77 -5.05 21.35
N VAL A 91 9.93 -5.34 20.76
CA VAL A 91 11.19 -5.38 21.51
C VAL A 91 11.48 -4.04 22.18
N LEU A 92 11.28 -2.93 21.47
CA LEU A 92 11.45 -1.58 22.02
C LEU A 92 10.60 -1.35 23.28
N SER A 93 9.36 -1.86 23.31
CA SER A 93 8.47 -1.72 24.46
C SER A 93 8.93 -2.46 25.73
N PHE A 94 9.85 -3.42 25.60
CA PHE A 94 10.45 -4.16 26.71
C PHE A 94 11.82 -3.63 27.14
N VAL A 95 12.32 -2.56 26.49
CA VAL A 95 13.58 -1.91 26.82
C VAL A 95 13.28 -0.55 27.47
N GLU A 96 13.36 -0.49 28.80
CA GLU A 96 12.91 0.65 29.61
C GLU A 96 13.74 1.95 29.40
N ASN A 97 14.91 1.90 28.74
CA ASN A 97 15.88 3.01 28.70
C ASN A 97 16.41 3.40 27.30
N SER A 98 15.79 2.93 26.21
CA SER A 98 16.27 3.22 24.84
C SER A 98 16.13 4.69 24.40
N SER A 99 15.50 5.53 25.24
CA SER A 99 15.19 6.95 24.98
C SER A 99 16.37 7.94 25.01
N GLN A 100 17.63 7.51 25.21
CA GLN A 100 18.74 8.46 25.43
C GLN A 100 19.80 8.58 24.34
N SER A 101 19.65 7.89 23.21
CA SER A 101 20.58 8.06 22.09
C SER A 101 19.79 8.31 20.82
N GLY A 102 19.87 9.53 20.28
CA GLY A 102 19.30 9.91 18.98
C GLY A 102 19.88 9.17 17.76
N ALA A 103 20.52 8.02 17.97
CA ALA A 103 20.91 7.08 16.93
C ALA A 103 19.74 6.11 16.66
N LYS A 104 19.50 5.78 15.39
CA LYS A 104 18.63 4.65 15.02
C LYS A 104 19.20 3.37 15.64
N THR A 105 18.71 2.98 16.81
CA THR A 105 19.10 1.72 17.46
C THR A 105 18.69 0.57 16.55
N GLN A 106 19.63 -0.31 16.23
CA GLN A 106 19.34 -1.46 15.36
C GLN A 106 18.57 -2.52 16.14
N TYR A 107 17.70 -3.29 15.46
CA TYR A 107 16.92 -4.37 16.10
C TYR A 107 17.80 -5.32 16.93
N ALA A 108 18.96 -5.73 16.39
CA ALA A 108 19.89 -6.62 17.08
C ALA A 108 20.51 -6.01 18.35
N GLN A 109 20.59 -4.69 18.45
CA GLN A 109 21.04 -4.01 19.67
C GLN A 109 19.93 -4.01 20.71
N LEU A 110 18.69 -3.67 20.31
CA LEU A 110 17.53 -3.72 21.19
C LEU A 110 17.33 -5.10 21.82
N CYS A 111 17.50 -6.18 21.04
CA CYS A 111 17.38 -7.54 21.58
C CYS A 111 18.39 -7.84 22.71
N LYS A 112 19.56 -7.21 22.72
CA LYS A 112 20.58 -7.40 23.78
C LYS A 112 20.27 -6.59 25.04
N GLU A 113 19.41 -5.58 24.93
CA GLU A 113 19.01 -4.70 26.02
C GLU A 113 17.77 -5.23 26.77
N VAL A 114 17.14 -6.29 26.28
CA VAL A 114 16.01 -6.95 26.96
C VAL A 114 16.52 -7.69 28.19
N GLU A 115 16.00 -7.33 29.37
CA GLU A 115 16.33 -8.01 30.63
C GLU A 115 15.86 -9.48 30.63
N GLU A 116 16.60 -10.35 31.33
CA GLU A 116 16.28 -11.79 31.41
C GLU A 116 14.88 -12.05 31.98
N THR A 117 14.43 -11.22 32.92
CA THR A 117 13.08 -11.25 33.52
C THR A 117 11.98 -10.96 32.49
N ASN A 118 12.29 -10.15 31.48
CA ASN A 118 11.37 -9.70 30.44
C ASN A 118 11.49 -10.49 29.13
N LEU A 119 12.47 -11.39 29.01
CA LEU A 119 12.71 -12.17 27.80
C LEU A 119 11.50 -13.04 27.40
N ILE A 120 10.97 -13.82 28.35
CA ILE A 120 9.81 -14.69 28.08
C ILE A 120 8.56 -13.87 27.73
N PRO A 121 8.17 -12.82 28.51
CA PRO A 121 7.10 -11.92 28.12
C PRO A 121 7.28 -11.27 26.74
N CYS A 122 8.50 -10.83 26.41
CA CYS A 122 8.84 -10.22 25.14
C CYS A 122 8.63 -11.19 23.97
N LEU A 123 9.20 -12.40 24.08
CA LEU A 123 9.04 -13.45 23.06
C LEU A 123 7.58 -13.85 22.88
N LEU A 124 6.81 -13.97 23.97
CA LEU A 124 5.38 -14.28 23.88
C LEU A 124 4.61 -13.18 23.15
N SER A 125 4.92 -11.92 23.44
CA SER A 125 4.31 -10.75 22.77
C SER A 125 4.68 -10.70 21.29
N LEU A 126 5.93 -10.98 20.95
CA LEU A 126 6.41 -11.08 19.57
C LEU A 126 5.66 -12.16 18.80
N CYS A 127 5.60 -13.38 19.33
CA CYS A 127 4.92 -14.49 18.68
C CYS A 127 3.44 -14.19 18.45
N LYS A 128 2.75 -13.60 19.44
CA LYS A 128 1.33 -13.24 19.33
C LYS A 128 1.08 -12.19 18.25
N THR A 129 1.88 -11.12 18.24
CA THR A 129 1.68 -10.02 17.28
C THR A 129 2.07 -10.41 15.86
N LEU A 130 3.17 -11.15 15.68
CA LEU A 130 3.57 -11.69 14.38
C LEU A 130 2.56 -12.72 13.85
N TRP A 131 1.95 -13.52 14.73
CA TRP A 131 0.90 -14.45 14.33
C TRP A 131 -0.28 -13.75 13.65
N CYS A 132 -0.70 -12.58 14.14
CA CYS A 132 -1.77 -11.81 13.49
C CYS A 132 -1.42 -11.44 12.04
N ILE A 133 -0.17 -11.02 11.81
CA ILE A 133 0.31 -10.65 10.47
C ILE A 133 0.35 -11.89 9.55
N VAL A 134 0.89 -13.00 10.05
CA VAL A 134 0.97 -14.27 9.30
C VAL A 134 -0.43 -14.80 8.99
N LEU A 135 -1.36 -14.71 9.94
CA LEU A 135 -2.75 -15.10 9.76
C LEU A 135 -3.42 -14.26 8.66
N SER A 136 -3.24 -12.94 8.70
CA SER A 136 -3.77 -12.06 7.66
C SER A 136 -3.19 -12.39 6.28
N TYR A 137 -1.87 -12.59 6.18
CA TYR A 137 -1.22 -13.00 4.94
C TYR A 137 -1.82 -14.31 4.40
N HIS A 138 -1.99 -15.31 5.27
CA HIS A 138 -2.61 -16.58 4.90
C HIS A 138 -4.06 -16.40 4.41
N GLN A 139 -4.83 -15.50 5.03
CA GLN A 139 -6.20 -15.19 4.59
C GLN A 139 -6.21 -14.52 3.20
N VAL A 140 -5.28 -13.61 2.92
CA VAL A 140 -5.09 -13.03 1.58
C VAL A 140 -4.79 -14.13 0.55
N VAL A 141 -3.85 -15.03 0.84
CA VAL A 141 -3.50 -16.15 -0.05
C VAL A 141 -4.73 -17.04 -0.30
N CYS A 142 -5.43 -17.42 0.77
CA CYS A 142 -6.67 -18.19 0.67
C CYS A 142 -7.74 -17.49 -0.18
N TRP A 143 -7.86 -16.17 -0.05
CA TRP A 143 -8.83 -15.40 -0.81
C TRP A 143 -8.53 -15.45 -2.31
N HIS A 144 -7.27 -15.26 -2.71
CA HIS A 144 -6.86 -15.35 -4.13
C HIS A 144 -7.00 -16.76 -4.70
N GLN A 145 -6.80 -17.80 -3.87
CA GLN A 145 -7.05 -19.18 -4.29
C GLN A 145 -8.53 -19.49 -4.52
N LYS A 146 -9.42 -18.90 -3.70
CA LYS A 146 -10.89 -19.06 -3.83
C LYS A 146 -11.49 -18.20 -4.92
N ASN A 147 -10.85 -17.07 -5.24
CA ASN A 147 -11.28 -16.11 -6.24
C ASN A 147 -10.23 -16.01 -7.36
N PRO A 148 -9.97 -17.11 -8.12
CA PRO A 148 -9.20 -16.98 -9.35
C PRO A 148 -9.92 -15.95 -10.23
N GLN A 149 -9.15 -15.08 -10.88
CA GLN A 149 -9.67 -14.04 -11.77
C GLN A 149 -10.23 -14.69 -13.05
N ASN A 150 -11.32 -15.46 -12.93
CA ASN A 150 -12.08 -16.00 -14.05
C ASN A 150 -12.91 -14.87 -14.65
N SER A 151 -12.24 -14.05 -15.45
CA SER A 151 -12.93 -13.26 -16.47
C SER A 151 -13.35 -14.24 -17.57
N GLU A 152 -14.67 -14.39 -17.76
CA GLU A 152 -15.22 -15.12 -18.91
C GLU A 152 -14.86 -14.44 -20.25
N ASP A 153 -14.29 -13.23 -20.19
CA ASP A 153 -13.60 -12.55 -21.27
C ASP A 153 -12.09 -12.78 -21.17
N THR A 154 -11.56 -13.59 -22.07
CA THR A 154 -10.16 -14.03 -22.10
C THR A 154 -9.23 -12.89 -22.55
N ASP A 155 -9.01 -11.91 -21.67
CA ASP A 155 -8.02 -10.85 -21.90
C ASP A 155 -6.62 -11.32 -21.49
N PHE A 156 -5.63 -11.06 -22.35
CA PHE A 156 -4.23 -11.41 -22.13
C PHE A 156 -3.68 -10.74 -20.86
N GLU A 157 -4.14 -9.51 -20.59
CA GLU A 157 -3.73 -8.74 -19.41
C GLU A 157 -4.22 -9.38 -18.10
N SER A 158 -5.45 -9.89 -18.06
CA SER A 158 -6.01 -10.59 -16.90
C SER A 158 -5.23 -11.87 -16.56
N ASN A 159 -4.86 -12.67 -17.58
CA ASN A 159 -4.07 -13.88 -17.36
C ASN A 159 -2.66 -13.56 -16.86
N TYR A 160 -2.02 -12.52 -17.42
CA TYR A 160 -0.71 -12.05 -16.96
C TYR A 160 -0.74 -11.57 -15.51
N ASN A 161 -1.75 -10.79 -15.15
CA ASN A 161 -1.96 -10.32 -13.77
C ASN A 161 -2.20 -11.48 -12.79
N GLU A 162 -2.97 -12.49 -13.20
CA GLU A 162 -3.20 -13.67 -12.35
C GLU A 162 -1.89 -14.45 -12.09
N GLN A 163 -1.08 -14.67 -13.12
CA GLN A 163 0.23 -15.31 -12.96
C GLN A 163 1.14 -14.50 -12.03
N TYR A 164 1.14 -13.18 -12.17
CA TYR A 164 1.92 -12.28 -11.32
C TYR A 164 1.49 -12.36 -9.86
N VAL A 165 0.19 -12.30 -9.58
CA VAL A 165 -0.39 -12.42 -8.24
C VAL A 165 0.04 -13.74 -7.61
N ARG A 166 -0.10 -14.86 -8.33
CA ARG A 166 0.31 -16.19 -7.84
C ARG A 166 1.80 -16.26 -7.55
N GLN A 167 2.64 -15.71 -8.43
CA GLN A 167 4.08 -15.68 -8.21
C GLN A 167 4.46 -14.85 -6.98
N LYS A 168 3.82 -13.69 -6.78
CA LYS A 168 4.08 -12.81 -5.63
C LYS A 168 3.65 -13.41 -4.30
N LEU A 169 2.54 -14.16 -4.28
CA LEU A 169 2.03 -14.81 -3.07
C LEU A 169 2.76 -16.11 -2.71
N ASN A 170 3.59 -16.64 -3.62
CA ASN A 170 4.41 -17.84 -3.37
C ASN A 170 5.84 -17.52 -2.94
N ASN A 171 6.24 -16.23 -2.98
CA ASN A 171 7.54 -15.74 -2.51
C ASN A 171 7.39 -15.09 -1.13
#